data_AF-A0ABC8ABK7-F1
#
_entry.id   AF-A0ABC8ABK7-F1
#
_cell.length_a   1.000
_cell.length_b   1.000
_cell.length_c   1.000
_cell.angle_alpha   90.00
_cell.angle_beta   90.00
_cell.angle_gamma   90.00
#
_symmetry.space_group_name_H-M   'P 1'
#
loop_
_entity.id
_entity.type
_entity.pdbx_description
1 polymer ?
#
loop_
_entity_poly.entity_id
_entity_poly.type
_entity_poly.pdbx_seq_one_letter_code
_entity_poly.pdbx_strand_id
1 'polypeptide(L)' 'MNHTLIPLPEPQRLRAVRQALRHHAIHTHASPNALHRAFCAAQHAFALGRSGATAYHAGTRLLHPHHLQERHP' A
#
# COMPACT_ATOMS: atom_id res chain seq x y z
N MET A 1 -2.00 30.18 -6.44
CA MET A 1 -2.08 29.07 -7.41
C MET A 1 -2.67 27.87 -6.69
N ASN A 2 -3.96 27.60 -6.85
CA ASN A 2 -4.60 26.43 -6.24
C ASN A 2 -4.07 25.19 -6.94
N HIS A 3 -3.16 24.46 -6.30
CA HIS A 3 -2.72 23.16 -6.76
C HIS A 3 -3.86 22.18 -6.46
N THR A 4 -4.86 22.17 -7.35
CA THR A 4 -5.94 21.19 -7.30
C THR A 4 -5.27 19.85 -7.61
N LEU A 5 -4.90 19.11 -6.56
CA LEU A 5 -4.48 17.72 -6.66
C LEU A 5 -5.69 16.96 -7.19
N ILE A 6 -5.81 16.89 -8.52
CA ILE A 6 -6.88 16.14 -9.18
C ILE A 6 -6.73 14.71 -8.66
N PRO A 7 -7.70 14.18 -7.90
CA PRO A 7 -7.62 12.82 -7.44
C PRO A 7 -7.57 11.93 -8.68
N LEU A 8 -6.47 11.18 -8.83
CA LEU A 8 -6.32 10.25 -9.93
C LEU A 8 -7.57 9.34 -9.99
N PRO A 9 -8.12 9.03 -11.17
CA PRO A 9 -9.22 8.06 -11.28
C PRO A 9 -8.83 6.74 -10.60
N GLU A 10 -9.82 6.05 -10.03
CA GLU A 10 -9.62 4.84 -9.20
C GLU A 10 -8.67 3.78 -9.80
N PRO A 11 -8.73 3.47 -11.13
CA PRO A 11 -7.79 2.53 -11.75
C PRO A 11 -6.33 2.99 -11.70
N GLN A 12 -6.08 4.29 -11.80
CA GLN A 12 -4.74 4.87 -11.72
C GLN A 12 -4.21 4.86 -10.29
N ARG A 13 -5.06 5.13 -9.29
CA ARG A 13 -4.69 5.01 -7.87
C ARG A 13 -4.29 3.59 -7.51
N LEU A 14 -5.06 2.59 -7.96
CA LEU A 14 -4.74 1.19 -7.68
C LEU A 14 -3.43 0.75 -8.35
N ARG A 15 -3.17 1.19 -9.59
CA ARG A 15 -1.91 0.93 -10.29
C ARG A 15 -0.71 1.54 -9.55
N ALA A 16 -0.83 2.78 -9.10
CA ALA A 16 0.21 3.46 -8.33
C ALA A 16 0.51 2.71 -7.02
N VAL A 17 -0.53 2.31 -6.27
CA VAL A 17 -0.37 1.52 -5.04
C VAL A 17 0.27 0.16 -5.33
N ARG A 18 -0.12 -0.52 -6.42
CA ARG A 18 0.50 -1.80 -6.82
C ARG A 18 1.99 -1.66 -7.12
N GLN A 19 2.39 -0.62 -7.84
CA GLN A 19 3.81 -0.35 -8.13
C GLN A 19 4.57 -0.04 -6.85
N ALA A 20 4.01 0.81 -5.97
CA ALA A 20 4.62 1.15 -4.70
C ALA A 20 4.82 -0.09 -3.80
N LEU A 21 3.80 -0.95 -3.69
CA LEU A 21 3.89 -2.20 -2.92
C LEU A 21 4.91 -3.17 -3.51
N ARG A 22 4.99 -3.28 -4.85
CA ARG A 22 6.00 -4.12 -5.50
C ARG A 22 7.42 -3.60 -5.24
N HIS A 23 7.62 -2.29 -5.36
CA HIS A 23 8.90 -1.68 -5.05
C HIS A 23 9.28 -1.92 -3.58
N HIS A 24 8.36 -1.68 -2.65
CA HIS A 24 8.57 -1.95 -1.23
C HIS A 24 8.91 -3.43 -0.97
N ALA A 25 8.17 -4.36 -1.57
CA ALA A 25 8.42 -5.79 -1.44
C ALA A 25 9.81 -6.22 -1.94
N ILE A 26 10.34 -5.57 -2.98
CA ILE A 26 11.71 -5.81 -3.45
C ILE A 26 12.73 -5.37 -2.38
N HIS A 27 12.55 -4.19 -1.80
CA HIS A 27 13.44 -3.67 -0.74
C HIS A 27 13.39 -4.50 0.54
N THR A 28 12.20 -4.98 0.91
CA THR A 28 12.01 -5.76 2.13
C THR A 28 12.16 -7.27 1.91
N HIS A 29 12.60 -7.70 0.72
CA HIS A 29 12.68 -9.11 0.33
C HIS A 29 11.40 -9.91 0.64
N ALA A 30 10.24 -9.26 0.52
CA ALA A 30 8.96 -9.88 0.84
C ALA A 30 8.63 -10.97 -0.19
N SER A 31 8.07 -12.09 0.29
CA SER A 31 7.68 -13.19 -0.60
C SER A 31 6.58 -12.76 -1.59
N PRO A 32 6.49 -13.42 -2.76
CA PRO A 32 5.40 -13.16 -3.71
C PRO A 32 4.01 -13.32 -3.10
N ASN A 33 3.85 -14.24 -2.13
CA ASN A 33 2.61 -14.44 -1.39
C ASN A 33 2.28 -13.25 -0.47
N ALA A 34 3.28 -12.67 0.21
CA ALA A 34 3.11 -11.46 1.01
C ALA A 34 2.71 -10.26 0.12
N LEU A 35 3.34 -10.12 -1.06
CA LEU A 35 2.99 -9.10 -2.04
C LEU A 35 1.54 -9.26 -2.55
N HIS A 36 1.10 -10.49 -2.80
CA HIS A 36 -0.29 -10.77 -3.19
C HIS A 36 -1.27 -10.34 -2.09
N ARG A 37 -1.02 -10.74 -0.83
CA ARG A 37 -1.86 -10.34 0.32
C ARG A 37 -1.89 -8.83 0.52
N ALA A 38 -0.75 -8.16 0.38
CA ALA A 38 -0.65 -6.70 0.46
C ALA A 38 -1.51 -6.01 -0.60
N PHE A 39 -1.53 -6.54 -1.83
CA PHE A 39 -2.36 -6.01 -2.90
C PHE A 39 -3.86 -6.26 -2.67
N CYS A 40 -4.26 -7.43 -2.17
CA CYS A 40 -5.64 -7.69 -1.78
C CYS A 40 -6.11 -6.74 -0.67
N ALA A 41 -5.27 -6.47 0.34
CA ALA A 41 -5.59 -5.50 1.38
C ALA A 41 -5.76 -4.07 0.83
N ALA A 42 -4.90 -3.67 -0.11
CA ALA A 42 -5.03 -2.39 -0.79
C ALA A 42 -6.34 -2.29 -1.60
N GLN A 43 -6.72 -3.34 -2.33
CA GLN A 43 -8.00 -3.41 -3.05
C GLN A 43 -9.19 -3.30 -2.11
N HIS A 44 -9.16 -4.03 -0.99
CA HIS A 44 -10.23 -3.96 0.01
C HIS A 44 -10.34 -2.56 0.62
N ALA A 45 -9.22 -1.88 0.88
CA ALA A 45 -9.23 -0.50 1.34
C ALA A 45 -9.88 0.45 0.31
N PHE A 46 -9.63 0.27 -0.99
CA PHE A 46 -10.33 1.03 -2.03
C PHE A 46 -11.83 0.72 -2.08
N ALA A 47 -12.22 -0.55 -1.95
CA ALA A 47 -13.63 -0.96 -1.90
C ALA A 47 -14.38 -0.33 -0.70
N LEU A 48 -13.66 -0.03 0.40
CA LEU A 48 -14.17 0.70 1.56
C LEU A 48 -14.11 2.24 1.39
N GLY A 49 -13.81 2.75 0.18
CA GLY A 49 -13.70 4.17 -0.11
C GLY A 49 -12.46 4.85 0.48
N ARG A 50 -11.44 4.09 0.89
CA ARG A 50 -10.22 4.66 1.48
C ARG A 50 -9.30 5.26 0.41
N SER A 51 -8.46 6.19 0.87
CA SER A 51 -7.46 6.83 0.02
C SER A 51 -6.35 5.86 -0.41
N GLY A 52 -5.64 6.19 -1.49
CA GLY A 52 -4.48 5.40 -1.94
C GLY A 52 -3.37 5.30 -0.90
N ALA A 53 -3.16 6.34 -0.07
CA ALA A 53 -2.20 6.31 1.02
C ALA A 53 -2.59 5.30 2.11
N THR A 54 -3.88 5.24 2.47
CA THR A 54 -4.41 4.26 3.43
C THR A 54 -4.28 2.83 2.89
N ALA A 55 -4.58 2.62 1.60
CA ALA A 55 -4.44 1.33 0.94
C ALA A 55 -2.97 0.86 0.89
N TYR A 56 -2.04 1.75 0.59
CA TYR A 56 -0.60 1.47 0.62
C TYR A 56 -0.11 1.11 2.03
N HIS A 57 -0.52 1.86 3.05
CA HIS A 57 -0.16 1.57 4.45
C HIS A 57 -0.72 0.20 4.89
N ALA A 58 -1.98 -0.11 4.56
CA ALA A 58 -2.57 -1.41 4.85
C ALA A 58 -1.78 -2.57 4.20
N GLY A 59 -1.34 -2.39 2.94
CA GLY A 59 -0.53 -3.38 2.24
C GLY A 59 0.88 -3.56 2.83
N THR A 60 1.58 -2.46 3.13
CA THR A 60 2.96 -2.51 3.69
C THR A 60 3.02 -3.17 5.08
N ARG A 61 1.98 -3.04 5.91
CA ARG A 61 1.87 -3.79 7.18
C ARG A 61 1.88 -5.31 6.99
N LEU A 62 1.40 -5.80 5.85
CA LEU A 62 1.42 -7.23 5.52
C LEU A 62 2.75 -7.67 4.88
N LEU A 63 3.51 -6.74 4.30
CA LEU A 63 4.87 -6.99 3.82
C LEU A 63 5.88 -7.07 4.97
N HIS A 64 5.65 -6.30 6.05
CA HIS A 64 6.46 -6.28 7.26
C HIS A 64 5.58 -6.47 8.51
N PRO A 65 5.19 -7.72 8.85
CA PRO A 65 4.48 -7.99 10.11
C PRO A 65 5.33 -7.68 11.36
N HIS A 66 6.66 -7.55 11.23
CA HIS A 66 7.59 -7.40 12.36
C HIS A 66 7.92 -5.96 12.78
N HIS A 67 7.52 -4.92 12.04
CA HIS A 67 7.90 -3.53 12.37
C HIS A 67 7.07 -2.87 13.50
N LEU A 68 6.24 -3.63 14.22
CA LEU A 68 5.63 -3.18 15.47
C LEU A 68 6.48 -3.47 16.72
N GLN A 69 7.67 -4.09 16.57
CA GLN A 69 8.45 -4.56 17.73
C GLN A 69 9.66 -3.69 18.11
N GLU A 70 9.96 -2.58 17.42
CA GLU A 70 11.11 -1.72 17.78
C GLU A 70 10.73 -0.28 18.16
N ARG A 71 9.57 -0.08 18.79
CA ARG A 71 9.47 1.00 19.79
C ARG A 71 10.04 0.45 21.10
N HIS A 72 11.37 0.35 21.16
CA HIS A 72 12.09 0.21 22.42
C HIS A 72 11.78 1.44 23.30
N PRO A 73 11.57 1.27 24.62
CA PRO A 73 11.64 2.37 25.57
C PRO A 73 13.05 2.96 25.68
#